data_AF-A0A5U2WLQ4-F1
#
_entry.id   AF-A0A5U2WLQ4-F1
#
_cell.length_a   1.000
_cell.length_b   1.000
_cell.length_c   1.000
_cell.angle_alpha   90.00
_cell.angle_beta   90.00
_cell.angle_gamma   90.00
#
_symmetry.space_group_name_H-M   'P 1'
#
loop_
_entity.id
_entity.type
_entity.pdbx_description
1 polymer ?
#
loop_
_entity_poly.entity_id
_entity_poly.type
_entity_poly.pdbx_seq_one_letter_code
_entity_poly.pdbx_strand_id
1 'polypeptide(L)'
;MKAWVKMNSWTSDDTKAVKTWFDLDKYRKFENISINMLYHEIWARTYFFKPVIEEGMQKTVLKNYMQILDGDPFLIKEKHLNYMDAENKL
;
A
#
# COMPACT_ATOMS: atom_id res chain seq x y z
N MET A 1 -17.26 25.76 -21.58
CA MET A 1 -15.78 25.84 -21.58
C MET A 1 -15.26 24.87 -20.53
N LYS A 2 -14.55 23.80 -20.94
CA LYS A 2 -13.83 22.95 -19.98
C LYS A 2 -12.65 23.76 -19.47
N ALA A 3 -12.72 24.21 -18.22
CA ALA A 3 -11.57 24.79 -17.55
C ALA A 3 -10.51 23.68 -17.44
N TRP A 4 -9.45 23.79 -18.22
CA TRP A 4 -8.23 23.04 -17.96
C TRP A 4 -7.81 23.43 -16.55
N VAL A 5 -7.86 22.50 -15.61
CA VAL A 5 -7.27 22.68 -14.29
C VAL A 5 -5.80 22.94 -14.57
N LYS A 6 -5.44 24.21 -14.52
CA LYS A 6 -4.07 24.69 -14.70
C LYS A 6 -3.22 23.91 -13.72
N MET A 7 -2.12 23.33 -14.19
CA MET A 7 -1.11 22.59 -13.42
C MET A 7 -0.33 23.51 -12.46
N ASN A 8 -1.04 24.46 -11.85
CA ASN A 8 -0.54 25.64 -11.14
C ASN A 8 -0.59 25.47 -9.62
N SER A 9 -1.04 24.33 -9.12
CA SER A 9 -1.09 24.01 -7.70
C SER A 9 0.02 23.07 -7.24
N TRP A 10 0.95 22.67 -8.12
CA TRP A 10 2.07 21.82 -7.75
C TRP A 10 3.14 22.61 -7.02
N THR A 11 3.50 22.13 -5.83
CA THR A 11 4.43 22.77 -4.92
C THR A 11 5.66 21.90 -4.67
N SER A 12 6.65 22.45 -3.95
CA SER A 12 7.75 21.66 -3.40
C SER A 12 7.27 20.58 -2.45
N ASP A 13 6.16 20.82 -1.73
CA ASP A 13 5.60 19.87 -0.77
C ASP A 13 4.94 18.70 -1.48
N ASP A 14 4.27 18.92 -2.61
CA ASP A 14 3.78 17.83 -3.47
C ASP A 14 4.94 16.97 -3.99
N THR A 15 6.03 17.62 -4.42
CA THR A 15 7.23 16.90 -4.86
C THR A 15 7.84 16.07 -3.74
N LYS A 16 7.88 16.62 -2.52
CA LYS A 16 8.37 15.92 -1.33
C LYS A 16 7.47 14.74 -0.98
N ALA A 17 6.15 14.93 -0.99
CA ALA A 17 5.18 13.86 -0.74
C ALA A 17 5.36 12.71 -1.74
N VAL A 18 5.46 13.01 -3.04
CA VAL A 18 5.70 12.00 -4.09
C VAL A 18 7.01 11.26 -3.85
N LYS A 19 8.10 11.96 -3.54
CA LYS A 19 9.38 11.32 -3.23
C LYS A 19 9.34 10.47 -1.96
N THR A 20 8.50 10.82 -0.99
CA THR A 20 8.32 10.03 0.24
C THR A 20 7.66 8.69 -0.06
N TRP A 21 6.53 8.70 -0.77
CA TRP A 21 5.76 7.48 -1.01
C TRP A 21 6.27 6.68 -2.21
N PHE A 22 6.94 7.31 -3.18
CA PHE A 22 7.52 6.69 -4.38
C PHE A 22 9.05 6.64 -4.35
N ASP A 23 9.60 6.17 -3.23
CA ASP A 23 11.03 5.91 -3.06
C ASP A 23 11.40 4.54 -3.67
N LEU A 24 12.01 4.56 -4.85
CA LEU A 24 12.38 3.35 -5.61
C LEU A 24 13.24 2.37 -4.80
N ASP A 25 14.14 2.85 -3.95
CA ASP A 25 15.04 1.98 -3.19
C ASP A 25 14.28 1.23 -2.09
N LYS A 26 13.17 1.78 -1.59
CA LYS A 26 12.26 1.03 -0.71
C LYS A 26 11.50 -0.05 -1.46
N TYR A 27 11.03 0.24 -2.69
CA TYR A 27 10.32 -0.77 -3.50
C TYR A 27 11.24 -1.88 -4.00
N ARG A 28 12.50 -1.61 -4.30
CA ARG A 28 13.48 -2.66 -4.66
C ARG A 28 13.65 -3.72 -3.58
N LYS A 29 13.32 -3.43 -2.32
CA LYS A 29 13.36 -4.43 -1.24
C LYS A 29 12.40 -5.59 -1.48
N PHE A 30 11.35 -5.43 -2.30
CA PHE A 30 10.47 -6.54 -2.71
C PHE A 30 11.21 -7.62 -3.50
N GLU A 31 12.37 -7.31 -4.11
CA GLU A 31 13.20 -8.30 -4.80
C GLU A 31 13.83 -9.32 -3.85
N ASN A 32 13.86 -9.02 -2.54
CA ASN A 32 14.53 -9.83 -1.53
C ASN A 32 13.57 -10.48 -0.52
N ILE A 33 12.25 -10.46 -0.75
CA ILE A 33 11.28 -11.12 0.13
C ILE A 33 10.96 -12.54 -0.34
N SER A 34 10.46 -13.37 0.57
CA SER A 34 9.99 -14.72 0.21
C SER A 34 8.75 -14.66 -0.70
N ILE A 35 8.56 -15.72 -1.50
CA ILE A 35 7.35 -15.89 -2.31
C ILE A 35 6.07 -15.82 -1.46
N ASN A 36 6.10 -16.39 -0.24
CA ASN A 36 4.95 -16.36 0.66
C ASN A 36 4.61 -14.92 1.08
N MET A 37 5.62 -14.13 1.43
CA MET A 37 5.43 -12.73 1.78
C MET A 37 4.92 -11.91 0.59
N LEU A 38 5.45 -12.16 -0.61
CA LEU A 38 4.98 -11.52 -1.84
C LEU A 38 3.51 -11.86 -2.13
N TYR A 39 3.10 -13.11 -1.95
CA TYR A 39 1.71 -13.54 -2.11
C TYR A 39 0.77 -12.73 -1.20
N HIS A 40 1.10 -12.61 0.09
CA HIS A 40 0.26 -11.86 1.03
C HIS A 40 0.28 -10.34 0.77
N GLU A 41 1.39 -9.79 0.31
CA GLU A 41 1.49 -8.38 -0.12
C GLU A 41 0.55 -8.10 -1.30
N ILE A 42 0.57 -8.96 -2.32
CA ILE A 42 -0.35 -8.86 -3.47
C ILE A 42 -1.79 -9.00 -3.00
N TRP A 43 -2.09 -10.00 -2.17
CA TRP A 43 -3.43 -10.24 -1.64
C TRP A 43 -3.98 -9.02 -0.88
N ALA A 44 -3.19 -8.45 0.04
CA ALA A 44 -3.59 -7.25 0.78
C ALA A 44 -3.88 -6.05 -0.13
N ARG A 45 -3.13 -5.90 -1.23
CA ARG A 45 -3.30 -4.83 -2.21
C ARG A 45 -4.55 -4.99 -3.07
N THR A 46 -5.09 -6.21 -3.23
CA THR A 46 -6.34 -6.41 -3.99
C THR A 46 -7.52 -5.64 -3.40
N TYR A 47 -7.53 -5.40 -2.08
CA TYR A 47 -8.57 -4.64 -1.40
C TYR A 47 -8.66 -3.17 -1.85
N PHE A 48 -7.59 -2.62 -2.42
CA PHE A 48 -7.59 -1.26 -3.00
C PHE A 48 -8.45 -1.15 -4.26
N PHE A 49 -8.67 -2.27 -4.94
CA PHE A 49 -9.37 -2.33 -6.22
C PHE A 49 -10.75 -2.97 -6.12
N LYS A 50 -11.17 -3.39 -4.91
CA LYS A 50 -12.52 -3.90 -4.69
C LYS A 50 -13.52 -2.74 -4.85
N PRO A 51 -14.60 -2.92 -5.63
CA PRO A 51 -15.63 -1.89 -5.81
C PRO A 51 -16.39 -1.59 -4.52
N VAL A 52 -16.48 -2.59 -3.63
CA VAL A 52 -17.03 -2.47 -2.28
C VAL A 52 -16.01 -3.05 -1.31
N ILE A 53 -15.58 -2.24 -0.35
CA ILE A 53 -14.74 -2.71 0.75
C ILE A 53 -15.64 -3.47 1.73
N GLU A 54 -15.27 -4.71 2.03
CA GLU A 54 -15.97 -5.57 2.99
C GLU A 54 -16.20 -4.86 4.33
N GLU A 55 -17.34 -5.12 4.95
CA GLU A 55 -17.67 -4.59 6.27
C GLU A 55 -16.59 -5.02 7.29
N GLY A 56 -16.04 -4.05 8.02
CA GLY A 56 -14.93 -4.27 8.96
C GLY A 56 -13.54 -4.08 8.35
N MET A 57 -13.40 -4.07 7.03
CA MET A 57 -12.10 -3.91 6.35
C MET A 57 -11.74 -2.46 6.04
N GLN A 58 -12.67 -1.50 6.16
CA GLN A 58 -12.46 -0.09 5.77
C GLN A 58 -11.28 0.55 6.52
N LYS A 59 -11.19 0.30 7.84
CA LYS A 59 -10.11 0.84 8.68
C LYS A 59 -8.75 0.25 8.28
N THR A 60 -8.72 -1.05 7.98
CA THR A 60 -7.50 -1.75 7.54
C THR A 60 -7.02 -1.22 6.19
N VAL A 61 -7.94 -1.07 5.24
CA VAL A 61 -7.63 -0.52 3.91
C VAL A 61 -7.11 0.91 4.01
N LEU A 62 -7.77 1.77 4.79
CA LEU A 62 -7.31 3.14 5.02
C LEU A 62 -5.92 3.18 5.66
N LYS A 63 -5.67 2.35 6.68
CA LYS A 63 -4.36 2.25 7.33
C LYS A 63 -3.28 1.84 6.33
N ASN A 64 -3.55 0.86 5.48
CA ASN A 64 -2.60 0.39 4.46
C ASN A 64 -2.28 1.49 3.44
N TYR A 65 -3.29 2.27 3.02
CA TYR A 65 -3.07 3.44 2.17
C TYR A 65 -2.17 4.48 2.82
N MET A 66 -2.48 4.86 4.07
CA MET A 66 -1.69 5.85 4.80
C MET A 66 -0.25 5.39 4.98
N GLN A 67 -0.02 4.11 5.30
CA GLN A 67 1.33 3.55 5.45
C GLN A 67 2.18 3.71 4.17
N ILE A 68 1.59 3.43 3.00
CA ILE A 68 2.27 3.63 1.72
C ILE A 68 2.58 5.12 1.51
N LEU A 69 1.61 6.01 1.77
CA LEU A 69 1.78 7.46 1.60
C LEU A 69 2.81 8.06 2.57
N ASP A 70 2.98 7.46 3.74
CA ASP A 70 4.03 7.79 4.71
C ASP A 70 5.41 7.22 4.32
N GLY A 71 5.48 6.50 3.20
CA GLY A 71 6.71 6.01 2.61
C GLY A 71 7.13 4.62 3.07
N ASP A 72 6.23 3.79 3.58
CA ASP A 72 6.51 2.38 3.82
C ASP A 72 5.63 1.49 2.93
N PRO A 73 6.22 0.87 1.89
CA PRO A 73 5.43 0.10 0.94
C PRO A 73 5.10 -1.33 1.41
N PHE A 74 5.61 -1.81 2.55
CA PHE A 74 5.39 -3.20 3.02
C PHE A 74 4.20 -3.32 3.96
N LEU A 75 3.07 -3.80 3.44
CA LEU A 75 1.84 -3.96 4.23
C LEU A 75 1.91 -5.16 5.19
N ILE A 76 2.73 -6.15 4.84
CA ILE A 76 2.87 -7.40 5.56
C ILE A 76 4.20 -7.39 6.31
N LYS A 77 4.18 -7.87 7.55
CA LYS A 77 5.40 -8.13 8.32
C LYS A 77 5.61 -9.63 8.40
N GLU A 78 6.85 -10.07 8.24
CA GLU A 78 7.21 -11.50 8.26
C GLU A 78 6.66 -12.23 9.49
N LYS A 79 6.76 -11.61 10.68
CA LYS A 79 6.20 -12.13 11.93
C LYS A 79 4.68 -12.37 11.92
N HIS A 80 3.95 -11.81 10.96
CA HIS A 80 2.51 -11.99 10.81
C HIS A 80 2.14 -13.10 9.81
N LEU A 81 3.12 -13.65 9.06
CA LEU A 81 2.86 -14.70 8.07
C LEU A 81 2.29 -15.96 8.70
N ASN A 82 2.82 -16.36 9.86
CA ASN A 82 2.32 -17.52 10.59
C ASN A 82 0.81 -17.41 10.90
N TYR A 83 0.31 -16.20 11.18
CA TYR A 83 -1.11 -15.97 11.48
C TYR A 83 -1.99 -15.86 10.22
N MET A 84 -1.38 -15.80 9.03
CA MET A 84 -2.08 -15.65 7.75
C MET A 84 -2.10 -16.95 6.92
N ASP A 85 -1.41 -18.00 7.37
CA ASP A 85 -1.56 -19.33 6.82
C ASP A 85 -2.98 -19.87 7.07
N ALA A 86 -3.56 -20.49 6.04
CA ALA A 86 -4.94 -20.97 6.04
C ALA A 86 -5.26 -21.98 7.16
N GLU A 87 -4.22 -22.61 7.74
CA GLU A 87 -4.33 -23.55 8.85
C GLU A 87 -4.55 -22.87 10.22
N ASN A 88 -4.31 -21.56 10.34
CA ASN A 88 -4.46 -20.80 11.59
C ASN A 88 -5.82 -20.08 11.73
N LYS A 89 -6.86 -20.56 11.03
CA LYS A 89 -8.24 -20.20 11.33
C LYS A 89 -8.67 -20.86 12.65
N LEU A 90 -8.46 -20.15 13.77
CA LEU A 90 -9.19 -20.36 15.03
C LEU A 90 -10.63 -19.85 14.91
#